data_AF-A0A931QBB3-F1
#
_entry.id   AF-A0A931QBB3-F1
#
_cell.length_a   1.000
_cell.length_b   1.000
_cell.length_c   1.000
_cell.angle_alpha   90.00
_cell.angle_beta   90.00
_cell.angle_gamma   90.00
#
_symmetry.space_group_name_H-M   'P 1'
#
loop_
_entity.id
_entity.type
_entity.pdbx_description
1 polymer ?
#
loop_
_entity_poly.entity_id
_entity_poly.type
_entity_poly.pdbx_seq_one_letter_code
_entity_poly.pdbx_strand_id
1 'polypeptide(L)'
;MLWSRHEGIGPRLVLVHGFTQTHACWGDLVGPLSIGHEIIAVDTPGHGHSARIQVDLARGATLLGEAGGHAVYLGYSMGGRLCLHLALANPTLVRALIVVGASGGIEDEAARHERVRLDEARARQLESQGLDAFLGDWLAQPMFAKVPERAR
;
A
#
# COMPACT_ATOMS: atom_id res chain seq x y z
N MET A 1 -5.17 14.43 6.70
CA MET A 1 -3.92 14.13 5.97
C MET A 1 -3.44 12.76 6.40
N LEU A 2 -2.83 11.98 5.51
CA LEU A 2 -2.21 10.71 5.91
C LEU A 2 -1.01 10.99 6.80
N TRP A 3 -0.74 10.07 7.72
CA TRP A 3 0.51 10.09 8.46
C TRP A 3 1.67 9.64 7.55
N SER A 4 2.83 10.28 7.70
CA SER A 4 4.05 9.94 6.97
C SER A 4 5.31 10.10 7.83
N ARG A 5 6.28 9.23 7.61
CA ARG A 5 7.65 9.34 8.13
C ARG A 5 8.57 9.82 7.02
N HIS A 6 9.34 10.86 7.31
CA HIS A 6 10.29 11.45 6.37
C HIS A 6 11.73 11.14 6.80
N GLU A 7 12.60 10.79 5.85
CA GLU A 7 14.03 10.57 6.11
C GLU A 7 14.88 10.97 4.89
N GLY A 8 16.03 11.60 5.14
CA GLY A 8 16.92 12.07 4.08
C GLY A 8 16.50 13.41 3.47
N ILE A 9 17.23 13.82 2.44
CA ILE A 9 17.02 15.04 1.67
C ILE A 9 17.28 14.74 0.18
N GLY A 10 16.55 15.40 -0.71
CA GLY A 10 16.71 15.25 -2.15
C GLY A 10 15.38 15.02 -2.87
N PRO A 11 15.41 14.48 -4.10
CA PRO A 11 14.20 14.11 -4.83
C PRO A 11 13.34 13.13 -4.01
N ARG A 12 12.02 13.34 -4.02
CA ARG A 12 11.09 12.54 -3.22
C ARG A 12 10.86 11.15 -3.78
N LEU A 13 10.90 10.17 -2.89
CA LEU A 13 10.45 8.80 -3.12
C LEU A 13 9.43 8.43 -2.04
N VAL A 14 8.17 8.27 -2.46
CA VAL A 14 7.05 7.93 -1.58
C VAL A 14 6.87 6.41 -1.57
N LEU A 15 6.91 5.80 -0.39
CA LEU A 15 6.78 4.36 -0.18
C LEU A 15 5.39 4.02 0.39
N VAL A 16 4.61 3.22 -0.34
CA VAL A 16 3.20 2.94 -0.05
C VAL A 16 3.00 1.44 0.18
N HIS A 17 2.72 1.07 1.43
CA HIS A 17 2.64 -0.33 1.88
C HIS A 17 1.41 -1.09 1.32
N GLY A 18 1.43 -2.42 1.47
CA GLY A 18 0.33 -3.30 1.09
C GLY A 18 -0.75 -3.43 2.17
N PHE A 19 -1.81 -4.18 1.88
CA PHE A 19 -2.85 -4.49 2.85
C PHE A 19 -2.24 -5.16 4.10
N THR A 20 -2.82 -4.88 5.28
CA THR A 20 -2.38 -5.32 6.63
C THR A 20 -0.98 -4.87 7.08
N GLN A 21 -0.29 -4.08 6.28
CA GLN A 21 1.03 -3.53 6.62
C GLN A 21 0.92 -2.07 7.10
N THR A 22 2.07 -1.49 7.45
CA THR A 22 2.25 -0.07 7.76
C THR A 22 3.54 0.42 7.08
N HIS A 23 3.85 1.70 7.22
CA HIS A 23 5.13 2.30 6.80
C HIS A 23 6.37 1.51 7.29
N ALA A 24 6.27 0.80 8.42
CA ALA A 24 7.38 0.05 9.02
C ALA A 24 7.90 -1.09 8.12
N CYS A 25 7.10 -1.59 7.17
CA CYS A 25 7.55 -2.65 6.26
C CYS A 25 8.72 -2.22 5.35
N TRP A 26 8.99 -0.92 5.26
CA TRP A 26 10.06 -0.36 4.46
C TRP A 26 11.39 -0.23 5.20
N GLY A 27 11.48 -0.60 6.48
CA GLY A 27 12.62 -0.31 7.36
C GLY A 27 14.01 -0.55 6.73
N ASP A 28 14.23 -1.74 6.17
CA ASP A 28 15.50 -2.14 5.54
C ASP A 28 15.84 -1.34 4.27
N LEU A 29 14.83 -0.74 3.63
CA LEU A 29 14.98 0.06 2.41
C LEU A 29 15.18 1.54 2.70
N VAL A 30 14.68 2.06 3.83
CA VAL A 30 14.73 3.50 4.14
C VAL A 30 16.17 4.00 4.23
N GLY A 31 17.03 3.31 4.99
CA GLY A 31 18.42 3.77 5.23
C GLY A 31 19.26 3.89 3.95
N PRO A 32 19.35 2.85 3.10
CA PRO A 32 20.10 2.95 1.84
C PRO A 32 19.51 3.97 0.86
N LEU A 33 18.19 4.07 0.77
CA LEU A 33 17.53 4.97 -0.19
C LEU A 33 17.57 6.44 0.23
N SER A 34 17.63 6.73 1.53
CA SER A 34 17.74 8.11 2.05
C SER A 34 19.09 8.76 1.76
N ILE A 35 20.09 7.99 1.30
CA ILE A 35 21.34 8.48 0.71
C ILE A 35 21.03 9.04 -0.69
N GLY A 36 20.55 10.29 -0.73
CA GLY A 36 20.29 11.04 -1.97
C GLY A 36 18.82 11.22 -2.34
N HIS A 37 17.88 10.74 -1.52
CA HIS A 37 16.44 10.97 -1.69
C HIS A 37 15.80 11.44 -0.38
N GLU A 38 14.71 12.20 -0.49
CA GLU A 38 13.76 12.36 0.61
C GLU A 38 12.79 11.17 0.57
N ILE A 39 12.90 10.24 1.51
CA ILE A 39 12.01 9.09 1.64
C ILE A 39 10.78 9.48 2.44
N ILE A 40 9.60 9.24 1.87
CA ILE A 40 8.31 9.49 2.52
C ILE A 40 7.56 8.16 2.64
N ALA A 41 7.66 7.51 3.79
CA ALA A 41 6.92 6.26 4.05
C ALA A 41 5.57 6.60 4.69
N VAL A 42 4.47 6.25 4.03
CA VAL A 42 3.11 6.63 4.46
C VAL A 42 2.38 5.48 5.14
N ASP A 43 1.52 5.79 6.11
CA ASP A 43 0.46 4.88 6.56
C ASP A 43 -0.82 5.20 5.76
N THR A 44 -1.28 4.24 4.94
CA THR A 44 -2.47 4.40 4.09
C THR A 44 -3.77 4.41 4.93
N PRO A 45 -4.91 4.88 4.38
CA PRO A 45 -6.19 4.87 5.10
C PRO A 45 -6.49 3.51 5.75
N GLY A 46 -6.97 3.54 7.00
CA GLY A 46 -7.30 2.34 7.77
C GLY A 46 -6.10 1.60 8.37
N HIS A 47 -4.86 2.08 8.18
CA HIS A 47 -3.65 1.39 8.66
C HIS A 47 -2.79 2.28 9.56
N GLY A 48 -2.05 1.64 10.49
CA GLY A 48 -1.07 2.29 11.36
C GLY A 48 -1.59 3.55 12.03
N HIS A 49 -0.87 4.66 11.89
CA HIS A 49 -1.25 5.96 12.45
C HIS A 49 -2.41 6.63 11.70
N SER A 50 -2.75 6.15 10.50
CA SER A 50 -3.89 6.59 9.69
C SER A 50 -5.15 5.71 9.89
N ALA A 51 -5.19 4.85 10.94
CA ALA A 51 -6.27 3.88 11.16
C ALA A 51 -7.68 4.49 11.23
N ARG A 52 -7.82 5.73 11.71
CA ARG A 52 -9.12 6.41 11.81
C ARG A 52 -9.63 6.98 10.48
N ILE A 53 -8.82 6.97 9.43
CA ILE A 53 -9.18 7.51 8.11
C ILE A 53 -9.86 6.39 7.32
N GLN A 54 -11.17 6.52 7.10
CA GLN A 54 -11.99 5.56 6.37
C GLN A 54 -12.47 6.21 5.07
N VAL A 55 -11.87 5.83 3.95
CA VAL A 55 -12.16 6.40 2.62
C VAL A 55 -12.04 5.31 1.56
N ASP A 56 -12.70 5.50 0.43
CA ASP A 56 -12.53 4.63 -0.74
C ASP A 56 -11.15 4.81 -1.40
N LEU A 57 -10.88 3.98 -2.41
CA LEU A 57 -9.60 3.97 -3.12
C LEU A 57 -9.32 5.29 -3.86
N ALA A 58 -10.36 5.94 -4.42
CA ALA A 58 -10.20 7.18 -5.17
C ALA A 58 -9.81 8.34 -4.24
N ARG A 59 -10.53 8.51 -3.12
CA ARG A 59 -10.20 9.51 -2.13
C ARG A 59 -8.88 9.18 -1.41
N GLY A 60 -8.61 7.91 -1.16
CA GLY A 60 -7.32 7.44 -0.64
C GLY A 60 -6.15 7.86 -1.53
N ALA A 61 -6.29 7.77 -2.85
CA ALA A 61 -5.29 8.22 -3.80
C ALA A 61 -5.10 9.75 -3.77
N THR A 62 -6.17 10.53 -3.61
CA THR A 62 -6.04 11.98 -3.40
C THR A 62 -5.25 12.30 -2.14
N LEU A 63 -5.59 11.67 -1.01
CA LEU A 63 -4.88 11.87 0.26
C LEU A 63 -3.40 11.44 0.17
N LEU A 64 -3.10 10.41 -0.62
CA LEU A 64 -1.72 10.00 -0.91
C LEU A 64 -0.96 11.09 -1.67
N GLY A 65 -1.56 11.69 -2.69
CA GLY A 65 -0.97 12.80 -3.42
C GLY A 65 -0.76 14.05 -2.55
N GLU A 66 -1.70 14.33 -1.65
CA GLU A 66 -1.58 15.42 -0.65
C GLU A 66 -0.38 15.20 0.30
N ALA A 67 -0.13 13.95 0.71
CA ALA A 67 0.98 13.60 1.61
C ALA A 67 2.34 13.55 0.89
N GLY A 68 2.38 13.04 -0.34
CA GLY A 68 3.63 12.83 -1.09
C GLY A 68 4.07 14.02 -1.94
N GLY A 69 3.13 14.80 -2.49
CA GLY A 69 3.41 15.86 -3.46
C GLY A 69 4.01 15.33 -4.77
N HIS A 70 4.80 16.15 -5.47
CA HIS A 70 5.47 15.73 -6.70
C HIS A 70 6.66 14.81 -6.40
N ALA A 71 6.54 13.52 -6.76
CA ALA A 71 7.49 12.48 -6.34
C ALA A 71 7.54 11.27 -7.27
N VAL A 72 8.52 10.40 -7.06
CA VAL A 72 8.43 9.00 -7.48
C VAL A 72 7.60 8.24 -6.46
N TYR A 73 6.65 7.41 -6.91
CA TYR A 73 5.81 6.60 -6.04
C TYR A 73 6.14 5.12 -6.20
N LEU A 74 6.47 4.46 -5.11
CA LEU A 74 6.65 3.00 -5.04
C LEU A 74 5.49 2.42 -4.23
N GLY A 75 4.64 1.62 -4.89
CA GLY A 75 3.48 1.00 -4.28
C GLY A 75 3.56 -0.53 -4.33
N TYR A 76 3.43 -1.16 -3.17
CA TYR A 76 3.31 -2.62 -3.05
C TYR A 76 1.85 -3.05 -2.92
N SER A 77 1.41 -3.98 -3.78
CA SER A 77 0.08 -4.62 -3.72
C SER A 77 -1.06 -3.60 -3.66
N MET A 78 -1.78 -3.48 -2.53
CA MET A 78 -2.79 -2.44 -2.30
C MET A 78 -2.23 -1.03 -2.53
N GLY A 79 -1.03 -0.73 -2.03
CA GLY A 79 -0.35 0.54 -2.26
C GLY A 79 -0.07 0.80 -3.74
N GLY A 80 0.23 -0.24 -4.52
CA GLY A 80 0.38 -0.13 -5.98
C GLY A 80 -0.91 0.34 -6.66
N ARG A 81 -2.07 -0.15 -6.20
CA ARG A 81 -3.38 0.31 -6.71
C ARG A 81 -3.65 1.77 -6.35
N LEU A 82 -3.36 2.18 -5.11
CA LEU A 82 -3.46 3.59 -4.72
C LEU A 82 -2.59 4.50 -5.60
N CYS A 83 -1.35 4.10 -5.87
CA CYS A 83 -0.45 4.86 -6.73
C CYS A 83 -0.92 4.93 -8.19
N LEU A 84 -1.49 3.84 -8.74
CA LEU A 84 -2.10 3.83 -10.07
C LEU A 84 -3.28 4.80 -10.14
N HIS A 85 -4.16 4.79 -9.14
CA HIS A 85 -5.28 5.73 -9.05
C HIS A 85 -4.79 7.19 -8.95
N LEU A 86 -3.71 7.44 -8.19
CA LEU A 86 -3.11 8.77 -8.10
C LEU A 86 -2.55 9.22 -9.46
N ALA A 87 -1.83 8.34 -10.16
CA ALA A 87 -1.25 8.67 -11.47
C ALA A 87 -2.32 9.00 -12.52
N LEU A 88 -3.48 8.32 -12.47
CA LEU A 88 -4.61 8.60 -13.35
C LEU A 88 -5.35 9.89 -12.96
N ALA A 89 -5.56 10.12 -11.66
CA ALA A 89 -6.33 11.26 -11.18
C ALA A 89 -5.52 12.57 -11.20
N ASN A 90 -4.20 12.50 -10.98
CA ASN A 90 -3.34 13.67 -10.86
C ASN A 90 -1.90 13.37 -11.35
N PRO A 91 -1.72 13.16 -12.66
CA PRO A 91 -0.43 12.74 -13.24
C PRO A 91 0.71 13.74 -12.99
N THR A 92 0.40 15.02 -12.77
CA THR A 92 1.38 16.06 -12.49
C THR A 92 2.08 15.89 -11.14
N LEU A 93 1.56 15.06 -10.24
CA LEU A 93 2.22 14.70 -8.98
C LEU A 93 3.15 13.49 -9.13
N VAL A 94 3.01 12.70 -10.20
CA VAL A 94 3.72 11.41 -10.33
C VAL A 94 4.85 11.54 -11.34
N ARG A 95 6.07 11.76 -10.85
CA ARG A 95 7.28 11.81 -11.68
C ARG A 95 7.59 10.45 -12.32
N ALA A 96 7.44 9.39 -11.53
CA ALA A 96 7.58 8.01 -11.96
C ALA A 96 6.81 7.09 -11.01
N LEU A 97 6.44 5.91 -11.51
CA LEU A 97 5.66 4.92 -10.77
C LEU A 97 6.40 3.57 -10.76
N ILE A 98 6.59 3.00 -9.56
CA ILE A 98 7.13 1.67 -9.34
C ILE A 98 6.02 0.83 -8.70
N VAL A 99 5.53 -0.18 -9.42
CA VAL A 99 4.43 -1.04 -8.97
C VAL A 99 4.95 -2.44 -8.69
N VAL A 100 4.78 -2.91 -7.46
CA VAL A 100 5.22 -4.24 -7.03
C VAL A 100 4.02 -5.07 -6.60
N GLY A 101 3.76 -6.20 -7.25
CA GLY A 101 2.69 -7.11 -6.84
C GLY A 101 1.26 -6.55 -7.01
N ALA A 102 1.07 -5.60 -7.94
CA ALA A 102 -0.25 -5.11 -8.34
C ALA A 102 -0.38 -5.08 -9.87
N SER A 103 -1.62 -4.98 -10.37
CA SER A 103 -1.93 -4.88 -11.80
C SER A 103 -2.86 -3.69 -12.07
N GLY A 104 -3.02 -3.34 -13.35
CA GLY A 104 -3.96 -2.28 -13.79
C GLY A 104 -5.45 -2.63 -13.63
N GLY A 105 -5.77 -3.83 -13.13
CA GLY A 105 -7.13 -4.32 -12.96
C GLY A 105 -7.31 -5.73 -13.51
N ILE A 106 -8.55 -6.17 -13.54
CA ILE A 106 -9.00 -7.43 -14.14
C ILE A 106 -9.92 -7.04 -15.31
N GLU A 107 -9.58 -7.44 -16.52
CA GLU A 107 -10.36 -7.10 -17.72
C GLU A 107 -11.69 -7.85 -17.78
N ASP A 108 -11.65 -9.15 -17.50
CA ASP A 108 -12.82 -10.03 -17.55
C ASP A 108 -13.85 -9.70 -16.45
N GLU A 109 -15.11 -9.57 -16.84
CA GLU A 109 -16.20 -9.19 -15.94
C GLU A 109 -16.53 -10.29 -14.93
N ALA A 110 -16.56 -11.55 -15.36
CA ALA A 110 -16.82 -12.67 -14.46
C ALA A 110 -15.70 -12.79 -13.39
N ALA A 111 -14.45 -12.66 -13.79
CA ALA A 111 -13.31 -12.63 -12.90
C ALA A 111 -13.33 -11.42 -11.93
N ARG A 112 -13.87 -10.26 -12.36
CA ARG A 112 -14.12 -9.12 -11.45
C ARG A 112 -15.17 -9.45 -10.41
N HIS A 113 -16.30 -10.03 -10.79
CA HIS A 113 -17.35 -10.45 -9.84
C HIS A 113 -16.83 -11.50 -8.85
N GLU A 114 -16.07 -12.47 -9.33
CA GLU A 114 -15.44 -13.48 -8.45
C GLU A 114 -14.43 -12.83 -7.50
N ARG A 115 -13.63 -11.88 -8.00
CA ARG A 115 -12.69 -11.13 -7.17
C ARG A 115 -13.40 -10.38 -6.04
N VAL A 116 -14.52 -9.70 -6.34
CA VAL A 116 -15.33 -9.02 -5.33
C VAL A 116 -15.84 -10.01 -4.30
N ARG A 117 -16.39 -11.15 -4.73
CA ARG A 117 -16.89 -12.21 -3.83
C ARG A 117 -15.80 -12.71 -2.87
N LEU A 118 -14.58 -12.91 -3.36
CA LEU A 118 -13.44 -13.35 -2.56
C LEU A 118 -12.95 -12.26 -1.58
N ASP A 119 -12.88 -11.00 -2.01
CA ASP A 119 -12.48 -9.89 -1.15
C ASP A 119 -13.53 -9.63 -0.05
N GLU A 120 -14.82 -9.74 -0.37
CA GLU A 120 -15.93 -9.69 0.60
C GLU A 120 -15.88 -10.84 1.63
N ALA A 121 -15.50 -12.04 1.20
CA ALA A 121 -15.32 -13.16 2.13
C ALA A 121 -14.15 -12.93 3.09
N ARG A 122 -13.03 -12.36 2.58
CA ARG A 122 -11.88 -11.97 3.40
C ARG A 122 -12.22 -10.86 4.38
N ALA A 123 -12.99 -9.85 3.95
CA ALA A 123 -13.46 -8.78 4.82
C ALA A 123 -14.28 -9.35 5.99
N ARG A 124 -15.27 -10.20 5.71
CA ARG A 124 -16.07 -10.87 6.76
C ARG A 124 -15.22 -11.73 7.68
N GLN A 125 -14.21 -12.43 7.16
CA GLN A 125 -13.29 -13.21 7.98
C GLN A 125 -12.53 -12.29 8.95
N LEU A 126 -11.92 -11.21 8.43
CA LEU A 126 -11.19 -10.23 9.24
C LEU A 126 -12.08 -9.59 10.31
N GLU A 127 -13.29 -9.18 9.95
CA GLU A 127 -14.25 -8.54 10.87
C GLU A 127 -14.74 -9.49 11.96
N SER A 128 -14.91 -10.78 11.66
CA SER A 128 -15.43 -11.77 12.61
C SER A 128 -14.36 -12.40 13.50
N GLN A 129 -13.14 -12.60 12.98
CA GLN A 129 -12.06 -13.31 13.67
C GLN A 129 -10.99 -12.37 14.24
N GLY A 130 -10.96 -11.12 13.80
CA GLY A 130 -9.92 -10.15 14.16
C GLY A 130 -8.64 -10.28 13.33
N LEU A 131 -7.79 -9.27 13.43
CA LEU A 131 -6.58 -9.14 12.61
C LEU A 131 -5.57 -10.26 12.83
N ASP A 132 -5.31 -10.66 14.07
CA ASP A 132 -4.27 -11.66 14.37
C ASP A 132 -4.61 -13.03 13.78
N ALA A 133 -5.86 -13.48 13.94
CA ALA A 133 -6.34 -14.73 13.36
C ALA A 133 -6.31 -14.68 11.84
N PHE A 134 -6.79 -13.58 11.25
CA PHE A 134 -6.74 -13.37 9.81
C PHE A 134 -5.31 -13.42 9.27
N LEU A 135 -4.35 -12.78 9.94
CA LEU A 135 -2.94 -12.78 9.53
C LEU A 135 -2.32 -14.18 9.62
N GLY A 136 -2.67 -14.96 10.65
CA GLY A 136 -2.24 -16.35 10.78
C GLY A 136 -2.63 -17.18 9.55
N ASP A 137 -3.91 -17.13 9.16
CA ASP A 137 -4.41 -17.82 7.97
C ASP A 137 -3.84 -17.23 6.68
N TRP A 138 -3.71 -15.91 6.62
CA TRP A 138 -3.19 -15.20 5.45
C TRP A 138 -1.75 -15.62 5.14
N LEU A 139 -0.88 -15.61 6.14
CA LEU A 139 0.54 -15.96 6.03
C LEU A 139 0.78 -17.47 5.93
N ALA A 140 -0.21 -18.31 6.25
CA ALA A 140 -0.15 -19.75 6.02
C ALA A 140 -0.33 -20.14 4.54
N GLN A 141 -0.75 -19.20 3.67
CA GLN A 141 -0.94 -19.49 2.25
C GLN A 141 0.38 -19.88 1.56
N PRO A 142 0.36 -20.78 0.54
CA PRO A 142 1.56 -21.26 -0.14
C PRO A 142 2.46 -20.15 -0.70
N MET A 143 1.89 -18.99 -1.04
CA MET A 143 2.65 -17.85 -1.55
C MET A 143 3.65 -17.28 -0.54
N PHE A 144 3.41 -17.46 0.76
CA PHE A 144 4.27 -16.96 1.83
C PHE A 144 5.17 -18.05 2.45
N ALA A 145 5.13 -19.28 1.92
CA ALA A 145 5.88 -20.40 2.47
C ALA A 145 7.39 -20.15 2.57
N LYS A 146 7.94 -19.32 1.67
CA LYS A 146 9.36 -18.96 1.63
C LYS A 146 9.71 -17.64 2.33
N VAL A 147 8.73 -16.94 2.90
CA VAL A 147 9.00 -15.72 3.68
C VAL A 147 9.61 -16.14 5.02
N PRO A 148 10.82 -15.64 5.37
CA PRO A 148 11.48 -15.94 6.63
C PRO A 148 10.62 -15.49 7.82
N GLU A 149 10.69 -16.20 8.94
CA GLU A 149 9.89 -15.88 10.14
C GLU A 149 10.10 -14.45 10.64
N ARG A 150 11.33 -13.92 10.55
CA ARG A 150 11.64 -12.51 10.87
C ARG A 150 10.94 -11.47 10.00
N ALA A 151 10.37 -11.89 8.87
CA ALA A 151 9.67 -11.06 7.89
C ALA A 151 8.18 -11.41 7.81
N ARG A 152 7.68 -12.28 8.70
CA ARG A 152 6.27 -12.60 8.88
C ARG A 152 5.65 -11.68 9.91
#